data_AF-A0A842VJA6-F1
#
_entry.id   AF-A0A842VJA6-F1
#
_cell.length_a   1.000
_cell.length_b   1.000
_cell.length_c   1.000
_cell.angle_alpha   90.00
_cell.angle_beta   90.00
_cell.angle_gamma   90.00
#
_symmetry.space_group_name_H-M   'P 1'
#
loop_
_entity.id
_entity.type
_entity.pdbx_description
1 polymer ?
#
loop_
_entity_poly.entity_id
_entity_poly.type
_entity_poly.pdbx_seq_one_letter_code
_entity_poly.pdbx_strand_id
1 'polypeptide(L)'
;MEPFEIFNGFSQVVFVAIVWIVGIKIASKYIKLEERNLLFVGMVWIGLSEPWFATVVAFLLAFFLGISTSVEIFLIIGFAFTPITMFLWIFVITDFIYKEKQKIILILVMIFGVLFETIFFYFVIVQPSVLAEMISPWRIVFKLPIQLWIITLLVIFAVTSAFFCRDSLRSDNPKIRLKGRFLLLAFITYIIGGILEAFYTPFIFMIIIKRLITIIASIEFYFGFILPERVEKFFLKTK
;
A
#
# COMPACT_ATOMS: atom_id res chain seq x y z
N MET A 1 -24.76 13.35 2.37
CA MET A 1 -24.01 12.12 2.03
C MET A 1 -25.01 10.99 2.00
N GLU A 2 -24.98 10.19 0.95
CA GLU A 2 -25.83 9.01 0.85
C GLU A 2 -25.37 7.93 1.84
N PRO A 3 -26.26 7.05 2.33
CA PRO A 3 -25.91 6.03 3.31
C PRO A 3 -24.72 5.13 2.89
N PHE A 4 -24.62 4.79 1.61
CA PHE A 4 -23.51 3.96 1.10
C PHE A 4 -22.16 4.71 1.12
N GLU A 5 -22.17 6.04 0.99
CA GLU A 5 -20.97 6.88 1.05
C GLU A 5 -20.42 6.90 2.48
N ILE A 6 -21.31 7.04 3.46
CA ILE A 6 -20.98 6.99 4.90
C ILE A 6 -20.38 5.63 5.23
N PHE A 7 -21.01 4.55 4.79
CA PHE A 7 -20.49 3.20 4.96
C PHE A 7 -19.10 3.02 4.32
N ASN A 8 -18.92 3.50 3.09
CA ASN A 8 -17.64 3.44 2.41
C ASN A 8 -16.56 4.19 3.21
N GLY A 9 -16.83 5.42 3.66
CA GLY A 9 -15.91 6.22 4.44
C GLY A 9 -15.47 5.53 5.73
N PHE A 10 -16.40 5.06 6.55
CA PHE A 10 -16.07 4.30 7.77
C PHE A 10 -15.31 3.01 7.48
N SER A 11 -15.69 2.29 6.42
CA SER A 11 -14.97 1.06 6.05
C SER A 11 -13.52 1.33 5.63
N GLN A 12 -13.23 2.48 5.01
CA GLN A 12 -11.87 2.92 4.70
C GLN A 12 -11.09 3.30 5.95
N VAL A 13 -11.72 3.97 6.92
CA VAL A 13 -11.09 4.27 8.22
C VAL A 13 -10.64 2.98 8.90
N VAL A 14 -11.51 1.97 8.94
CA VAL A 14 -11.20 0.65 9.52
C VAL A 14 -10.07 -0.03 8.76
N PHE A 15 -10.11 -0.02 7.42
CA PHE A 15 -9.06 -0.60 6.58
C PHE A 15 -7.70 0.05 6.84
N VAL A 16 -7.60 1.38 6.78
CA VAL A 16 -6.35 2.11 7.02
C VAL A 16 -5.82 1.84 8.44
N ALA A 17 -6.70 1.82 9.45
CA ALA A 17 -6.30 1.47 10.81
C ALA A 17 -5.73 0.05 10.91
N ILE A 18 -6.32 -0.94 10.23
CA ILE A 18 -5.81 -2.31 10.18
C ILE A 18 -4.42 -2.35 9.51
N VAL A 19 -4.27 -1.68 8.36
CA VAL A 19 -2.99 -1.61 7.64
C VAL A 19 -1.91 -1.00 8.54
N TRP A 20 -2.23 0.09 9.25
CA TRP A 20 -1.29 0.74 10.15
C TRP A 20 -0.93 -0.14 11.35
N ILE A 21 -1.91 -0.80 11.98
CA ILE A 21 -1.66 -1.75 13.07
C ILE A 21 -0.75 -2.89 12.59
N VAL A 22 -1.00 -3.44 11.40
CA VAL A 22 -0.16 -4.49 10.81
C VAL A 22 1.25 -3.98 10.53
N GLY A 23 1.38 -2.81 9.88
CA GLY A 23 2.67 -2.20 9.56
C GLY A 23 3.49 -1.91 10.83
N ILE A 24 2.88 -1.33 11.85
CA ILE A 24 3.51 -1.09 13.16
C ILE A 24 3.91 -2.41 13.84
N LYS A 25 3.08 -3.45 13.77
CA LYS A 25 3.43 -4.78 14.32
C LYS A 25 4.62 -5.41 13.59
N ILE A 26 4.74 -5.24 12.28
CA ILE A 26 5.90 -5.71 11.52
C ILE A 26 7.13 -4.87 11.89
N ALA A 27 7.01 -3.54 11.86
CA ALA A 27 8.09 -2.62 12.18
C ALA A 27 8.64 -2.83 13.61
N SER A 28 7.77 -3.01 14.60
CA SER A 28 8.17 -3.23 16.00
C SER A 28 8.94 -4.55 16.23
N LYS A 29 8.84 -5.51 15.31
CA LYS A 29 9.63 -6.75 15.38
C LYS A 29 11.11 -6.52 15.11
N TYR A 30 11.48 -5.42 14.45
CA TYR A 30 12.87 -4.98 14.34
C TYR A 30 13.57 -4.88 15.70
N ILE A 31 12.89 -4.37 16.73
CA ILE A 31 13.48 -4.17 18.06
C ILE A 31 13.93 -5.50 18.69
N LYS A 32 13.24 -6.60 18.37
CA LYS A 32 13.52 -7.93 18.94
C LYS A 32 14.44 -8.77 18.06
N LEU A 33 14.38 -8.59 16.75
CA LEU A 33 15.09 -9.43 15.78
C LEU A 33 16.33 -8.73 15.19
N GLU A 34 16.49 -7.43 15.42
CA GLU A 34 17.56 -6.57 14.85
C GLU A 34 17.63 -6.57 13.31
N GLU A 35 16.59 -7.08 12.64
CA GLU A 35 16.47 -7.13 11.19
C GLU A 35 15.88 -5.82 10.63
N ARG A 36 16.75 -4.90 10.18
CA ARG A 36 16.34 -3.58 9.64
C ARG A 36 15.28 -3.66 8.54
N ASN A 37 15.28 -4.75 7.77
CA ASN A 37 14.29 -4.97 6.72
C ASN A 37 12.86 -5.01 7.27
N LEU A 38 12.64 -5.52 8.48
CA LEU A 38 11.30 -5.53 9.08
C LEU A 38 10.79 -4.11 9.40
N LEU A 39 11.68 -3.21 9.82
CA LEU A 39 11.33 -1.80 10.03
C LEU A 39 10.83 -1.18 8.73
N PHE A 40 11.60 -1.32 7.66
CA PHE A 40 11.28 -0.75 6.36
C PHE A 40 10.06 -1.41 5.71
N VAL A 41 9.88 -2.74 5.82
CA VAL A 41 8.67 -3.42 5.36
C VAL A 41 7.43 -2.89 6.06
N GLY A 42 7.47 -2.70 7.37
CA GLY A 42 6.35 -2.14 8.13
C GLY A 42 6.01 -0.72 7.68
N MET A 43 7.02 0.12 7.44
CA MET A 43 6.84 1.47 6.90
C MET A 43 6.26 1.45 5.48
N VAL A 44 6.76 0.57 4.61
CA VAL A 44 6.23 0.41 3.25
C VAL A 44 4.76 0.01 3.31
N TRP A 45 4.38 -0.93 4.17
CA TRP A 45 2.99 -1.35 4.28
C TRP A 45 2.06 -0.20 4.69
N ILE A 46 2.52 0.69 5.58
CA ILE A 46 1.80 1.93 5.93
C ILE A 46 1.74 2.87 4.73
N GLY A 47 2.87 3.14 4.07
CA GLY A 47 2.96 4.05 2.93
C GLY A 47 2.15 3.60 1.72
N LEU A 48 2.00 2.29 1.50
CA LEU A 48 1.13 1.75 0.45
C LEU A 48 -0.33 2.11 0.65
N SER A 49 -0.78 2.43 1.88
CA SER A 49 -2.14 2.88 2.17
C SER A 49 -2.39 4.37 1.94
N GLU A 50 -1.38 5.15 1.53
CA GLU A 50 -1.44 6.61 1.40
C GLU A 50 -2.63 7.12 0.54
N PRO A 51 -2.96 6.54 -0.63
CA PRO A 51 -4.12 6.98 -1.41
C PRO A 51 -5.46 6.84 -0.66
N TRP A 52 -5.59 5.78 0.15
CA TRP A 52 -6.77 5.56 0.99
C TRP A 52 -6.77 6.47 2.21
N PHE A 53 -5.60 6.78 2.76
CA PHE A 53 -5.48 7.73 3.87
C PHE A 53 -5.98 9.12 3.49
N ALA A 54 -5.67 9.63 2.28
CA ALA A 54 -6.23 10.88 1.79
C ALA A 54 -7.78 10.87 1.75
N THR A 55 -8.36 9.75 1.32
CA THR A 55 -9.81 9.57 1.31
C THR A 55 -10.39 9.54 2.72
N VAL A 56 -9.71 8.89 3.66
CA VAL A 56 -10.10 8.88 5.09
C VAL A 56 -10.07 10.28 5.67
N VAL A 57 -9.01 11.07 5.44
CA VAL A 57 -8.93 12.44 5.93
C VAL A 57 -10.06 13.29 5.34
N ALA A 58 -10.28 13.22 4.03
CA ALA A 58 -11.34 13.97 3.38
C ALA A 58 -12.75 13.58 3.88
N PHE A 59 -12.99 12.28 4.09
CA PHE A 59 -14.23 11.78 4.66
C PHE A 59 -14.45 12.30 6.08
N LEU A 60 -13.45 12.23 6.96
CA LEU A 60 -13.57 12.66 8.36
C LEU A 60 -13.83 14.18 8.46
N LEU A 61 -13.13 14.98 7.66
CA LEU A 61 -13.36 16.44 7.59
C LEU A 61 -14.78 16.75 7.12
N ALA A 62 -15.24 16.10 6.05
CA ALA A 62 -16.57 16.32 5.52
C ALA A 62 -17.67 15.83 6.48
N PHE A 63 -17.46 14.70 7.17
CA PHE A 63 -18.46 14.08 8.04
C PHE A 63 -18.60 14.81 9.39
N PHE A 64 -17.49 15.15 10.04
CA PHE A 64 -17.52 15.76 11.38
C PHE A 64 -17.58 17.29 11.34
N LEU A 65 -16.95 17.92 10.34
CA LEU A 65 -16.83 19.38 10.28
C LEU A 65 -17.67 20.00 9.15
N GLY A 66 -18.21 19.20 8.23
CA GLY A 66 -18.92 19.71 7.06
C GLY A 66 -18.00 20.42 6.05
N ILE A 67 -16.68 20.21 6.14
CA ILE A 67 -15.68 20.91 5.33
C ILE A 67 -15.22 19.99 4.18
N SER A 68 -15.15 20.54 2.96
CA SER A 68 -14.54 19.85 1.82
C SER A 68 -13.02 20.02 1.84
N THR A 69 -12.29 18.95 1.52
CA THR A 69 -10.84 19.04 1.30
C THR A 69 -10.55 19.62 -0.07
N SER A 70 -9.59 20.53 -0.17
CA SER A 70 -9.15 21.05 -1.47
C SER A 70 -8.45 19.94 -2.28
N VAL A 71 -8.44 20.06 -3.61
CA VAL A 71 -7.80 19.07 -4.50
C VAL A 71 -6.32 18.92 -4.15
N GLU A 72 -5.65 20.03 -3.86
CA GLU A 72 -4.23 20.12 -3.53
C GLU A 72 -3.91 19.34 -2.25
N ILE A 73 -4.67 19.59 -1.17
CA ILE A 73 -4.47 18.89 0.10
C ILE A 73 -4.72 17.40 -0.07
N PHE A 74 -5.78 17.03 -0.80
CA PHE A 74 -6.07 15.63 -1.08
C PHE A 74 -4.90 14.95 -1.80
N LEU A 75 -4.39 15.58 -2.86
CA LEU A 75 -3.28 15.05 -3.65
C LEU A 75 -2.00 14.94 -2.82
N ILE A 76 -1.66 15.96 -2.04
CA ILE A 76 -0.45 15.95 -1.19
C ILE A 76 -0.53 14.81 -0.17
N ILE A 77 -1.66 14.66 0.53
CA ILE A 77 -1.82 13.57 1.51
C ILE A 77 -1.79 12.19 0.84
N GLY A 78 -2.26 12.10 -0.40
CA GLY A 78 -2.42 10.81 -1.10
C GLY A 78 -1.19 10.34 -1.87
N PHE A 79 -0.25 11.24 -2.20
CA PHE A 79 0.84 10.92 -3.14
C PHE A 79 2.21 11.49 -2.80
N ALA A 80 2.34 12.46 -1.89
CA ALA A 80 3.62 13.12 -1.63
C ALA A 80 4.69 12.17 -1.09
N PHE A 81 4.31 11.13 -0.34
CA PHE A 81 5.24 10.15 0.23
C PHE A 81 5.35 8.87 -0.59
N THR A 82 4.67 8.76 -1.73
CA THR A 82 4.73 7.57 -2.59
C THR A 82 6.13 7.25 -3.10
N PRO A 83 7.00 8.24 -3.47
CA PRO A 83 8.36 7.95 -3.90
C PRO A 83 9.25 7.45 -2.77
N ILE A 84 9.07 7.96 -1.55
CA ILE A 84 9.76 7.49 -0.36
C ILE A 84 9.35 6.05 -0.04
N THR A 85 8.04 5.77 -0.04
CA THR A 85 7.51 4.41 0.11
C THR A 85 8.10 3.45 -0.92
N MET A 86 8.18 3.89 -2.17
CA MET A 86 8.74 3.10 -3.26
C MET A 86 10.24 2.86 -3.09
N PHE A 87 10.99 3.88 -2.68
CA PHE A 87 12.41 3.76 -2.38
C PHE A 87 12.66 2.73 -1.26
N LEU A 88 11.89 2.80 -0.17
CA LEU A 88 11.99 1.85 0.94
C LEU A 88 11.63 0.42 0.50
N TRP A 89 10.62 0.25 -0.34
CA TRP A 89 10.25 -1.05 -0.88
C TRP A 89 11.39 -1.66 -1.70
N ILE A 90 11.95 -0.88 -2.63
CA ILE A 90 13.05 -1.35 -3.46
C ILE A 90 14.32 -1.56 -2.64
N PHE A 91 14.56 -0.76 -1.60
CA PHE A 91 15.64 -0.98 -0.65
C PHE A 91 15.55 -2.37 -0.03
N VAL A 92 14.38 -2.72 0.53
CA VAL A 92 14.14 -4.04 1.14
C VAL A 92 14.33 -5.17 0.13
N ILE A 93 13.73 -5.05 -1.05
CA ILE A 93 13.77 -6.14 -2.05
C ILE A 93 15.18 -6.36 -2.58
N THR A 94 15.90 -5.27 -2.85
CA THR A 94 17.29 -5.38 -3.30
C THR A 94 18.21 -5.88 -2.19
N ASP A 95 17.91 -5.60 -0.92
CA ASP A 95 18.65 -6.18 0.20
C ASP A 95 18.51 -7.71 0.25
N PHE A 96 17.31 -8.23 -0.05
CA PHE A 96 17.05 -9.67 -0.06
C PHE A 96 17.59 -10.41 -1.29
N ILE A 97 17.52 -9.82 -2.49
CA ILE A 97 17.71 -10.59 -3.75
C ILE A 97 18.85 -10.05 -4.62
N TYR A 98 19.14 -8.75 -4.56
CA TYR A 98 20.03 -8.08 -5.50
C TYR A 98 21.02 -7.15 -4.80
N LYS A 99 21.60 -7.61 -3.69
CA LYS A 99 22.42 -6.78 -2.79
C LYS A 99 23.59 -6.11 -3.53
N GLU A 100 24.20 -6.83 -4.46
CA GLU A 100 25.31 -6.33 -5.29
C GLU A 100 24.95 -5.13 -6.17
N LYS A 101 23.69 -5.08 -6.66
CA LYS A 101 23.20 -4.03 -7.55
C LYS A 101 22.36 -2.97 -6.82
N GLN A 102 22.15 -3.13 -5.51
CA GLN A 102 21.27 -2.29 -4.70
C GLN A 102 21.54 -0.80 -4.89
N LYS A 103 22.81 -0.37 -4.79
CA LYS A 103 23.17 1.06 -4.92
C LYS A 103 22.72 1.66 -6.25
N ILE A 104 22.96 0.97 -7.35
CA ILE A 104 22.59 1.43 -8.70
C ILE A 104 21.07 1.50 -8.84
N ILE A 105 20.37 0.44 -8.41
CA ILE A 105 18.91 0.38 -8.48
C ILE A 105 18.28 1.50 -7.65
N LEU A 106 18.78 1.76 -6.44
CA LEU A 106 18.28 2.81 -5.56
C LEU A 106 18.52 4.22 -6.12
N ILE A 107 19.66 4.46 -6.78
CA ILE A 107 19.91 5.73 -7.47
C ILE A 107 18.90 5.93 -8.60
N LEU A 108 18.61 4.90 -9.39
CA LEU A 108 17.60 4.98 -10.46
C LEU A 108 16.21 5.27 -9.91
N VAL A 109 15.80 4.60 -8.82
CA VAL A 109 14.51 4.85 -8.16
C VAL A 109 14.44 6.25 -7.56
N MET A 110 15.55 6.76 -7.00
CA MET A 110 15.63 8.12 -6.48
C MET A 110 15.48 9.16 -7.59
N ILE A 111 16.17 8.99 -8.72
CA ILE A 111 16.03 9.88 -9.89
C ILE A 111 14.58 9.85 -10.40
N PHE A 112 14.00 8.66 -10.52
CA PHE A 112 12.61 8.47 -10.93
C PHE A 112 11.63 9.16 -9.97
N GLY A 113 11.85 9.02 -8.65
CA GLY A 113 11.05 9.65 -7.61
C GLY A 113 11.13 11.17 -7.65
N VAL A 114 12.34 11.74 -7.72
CA VAL A 114 12.54 13.20 -7.80
C VAL A 114 11.89 13.79 -9.05
N LEU A 115 12.01 13.10 -10.19
CA LEU A 115 11.36 13.53 -11.43
C LEU A 115 9.83 13.54 -11.26
N PHE A 116 9.26 12.49 -10.68
CA PHE A 116 7.83 12.43 -10.39
C PHE A 116 7.41 13.54 -9.43
N GLU A 117 8.07 13.73 -8.29
CA GLU A 117 7.71 14.76 -7.31
C GLU A 117 7.78 16.16 -7.91
N THR A 118 8.80 16.43 -8.72
CA THR A 118 8.94 17.73 -9.39
C THR A 118 7.75 18.01 -10.30
N ILE A 119 7.37 17.04 -11.14
CA ILE A 119 6.22 17.16 -12.04
C ILE A 119 4.92 17.26 -11.23
N PHE A 120 4.77 16.41 -10.21
CA PHE A 120 3.61 16.35 -9.34
C PHE A 120 3.38 17.69 -8.61
N PHE A 121 4.38 18.20 -7.88
CA PHE A 121 4.26 19.46 -7.15
C PHE A 121 4.11 20.67 -8.09
N TYR A 122 4.74 20.66 -9.26
CA TYR A 122 4.48 21.69 -10.28
C TYR A 122 3.00 21.75 -10.63
N PHE A 123 2.37 20.62 -10.96
CA PHE A 123 0.95 20.60 -11.31
C PHE A 123 0.03 20.84 -10.10
N VAL A 124 0.37 20.35 -8.91
CA VAL A 124 -0.40 20.64 -7.68
C VAL A 124 -0.48 22.14 -7.41
N ILE A 125 0.61 22.89 -7.64
CA ILE A 125 0.66 24.33 -7.36
C ILE A 125 0.08 25.16 -8.50
N VAL A 126 0.39 24.81 -9.75
CA VAL A 126 0.04 25.65 -10.92
C VAL A 126 -1.36 25.34 -11.45
N GLN A 127 -1.73 24.06 -11.57
CA GLN A 127 -3.00 23.65 -12.16
C GLN A 127 -3.44 22.24 -11.69
N PRO A 128 -3.88 22.10 -10.42
CA PRO A 128 -4.20 20.80 -9.83
C PRO A 128 -5.33 20.06 -10.55
N SER A 129 -6.19 20.77 -11.29
CA SER A 129 -7.22 20.18 -12.15
C SER A 129 -6.67 19.31 -13.29
N VAL A 130 -5.38 19.39 -13.63
CA VAL A 130 -4.71 18.44 -14.55
C VAL A 130 -4.55 17.05 -13.92
N LEU A 131 -4.39 16.99 -12.59
CA LEU A 131 -4.14 15.76 -11.85
C LEU A 131 -5.41 15.10 -11.36
N ALA A 132 -6.39 15.89 -10.90
CA ALA A 132 -7.62 15.37 -10.34
C ALA A 132 -8.72 16.43 -10.23
N GLU A 133 -9.97 16.00 -10.04
CA GLU A 133 -11.12 16.87 -9.77
C GLU A 133 -11.95 16.30 -8.61
N MET A 134 -12.45 17.20 -7.75
CA MET A 134 -13.42 16.83 -6.72
C MET A 134 -14.81 16.77 -7.33
N ILE A 135 -15.46 15.61 -7.25
CA ILE A 135 -16.85 15.42 -7.71
C ILE A 135 -17.83 15.64 -6.55
N SER A 136 -17.39 15.38 -5.32
CA SER A 136 -18.14 15.68 -4.10
C SER A 136 -17.16 16.13 -3.01
N PRO A 137 -17.64 16.64 -1.85
CA PRO A 137 -16.78 17.17 -0.80
C PRO A 137 -15.66 16.24 -0.30
N TRP A 138 -15.78 14.94 -0.54
CA TRP A 138 -14.87 13.89 -0.10
C TRP A 138 -14.48 12.91 -1.23
N ARG A 139 -15.05 13.05 -2.43
CA ARG A 139 -14.79 12.16 -3.58
C ARG A 139 -13.97 12.86 -4.64
N ILE A 140 -12.79 12.30 -4.90
CA ILE A 140 -11.90 12.72 -5.96
C ILE A 140 -11.99 11.76 -7.16
N VAL A 141 -11.76 12.28 -8.36
CA VAL A 141 -11.46 11.49 -9.54
C VAL A 141 -10.10 11.89 -10.07
N PHE A 142 -9.18 10.92 -10.07
CA PHE A 142 -7.84 11.08 -10.61
C PHE A 142 -7.89 11.07 -12.14
N LYS A 143 -7.14 11.99 -12.75
CA LYS A 143 -6.93 12.06 -14.19
C LYS A 143 -5.72 11.22 -14.60
N LEU A 144 -5.51 11.16 -15.92
CA LEU A 144 -4.51 10.31 -16.55
C LEU A 144 -3.10 10.39 -15.92
N PRO A 145 -2.54 11.56 -15.55
CA PRO A 145 -1.19 11.60 -14.97
C PRO A 145 -1.06 10.80 -13.67
N ILE A 146 -2.02 10.96 -12.74
CA ILE A 146 -2.03 10.21 -11.48
C ILE A 146 -2.37 8.74 -11.70
N GLN A 147 -3.28 8.43 -12.63
CA GLN A 147 -3.60 7.04 -12.99
C GLN A 147 -2.38 6.29 -13.54
N LEU A 148 -1.61 6.92 -14.44
CA LEU A 148 -0.38 6.35 -14.97
C LEU A 148 0.64 6.12 -13.86
N TRP A 149 0.80 7.08 -12.95
CA TRP A 149 1.67 6.93 -11.78
C TRP A 149 1.28 5.72 -10.91
N ILE A 150 0.00 5.60 -10.56
CA ILE A 150 -0.50 4.46 -9.76
C ILE A 150 -0.24 3.14 -10.48
N ILE A 151 -0.52 3.06 -11.79
CA ILE A 151 -0.27 1.85 -12.59
C ILE A 151 1.24 1.53 -12.60
N THR A 152 2.11 2.52 -12.79
CA THR A 152 3.56 2.30 -12.74
C THR A 152 4.00 1.76 -11.37
N LEU A 153 3.53 2.35 -10.27
CA LEU A 153 3.83 1.85 -8.93
C LEU A 153 3.34 0.41 -8.72
N LEU A 154 2.11 0.10 -9.13
CA LEU A 154 1.54 -1.24 -9.03
C LEU A 154 2.34 -2.27 -9.85
N VAL A 155 2.78 -1.90 -11.06
CA VAL A 155 3.60 -2.77 -11.90
C VAL A 155 4.96 -3.04 -11.27
N ILE A 156 5.66 -2.01 -10.80
CA ILE A 156 6.98 -2.21 -10.17
C ILE A 156 6.81 -3.02 -8.88
N PHE A 157 5.80 -2.72 -8.06
CA PHE A 157 5.49 -3.47 -6.86
C PHE A 157 5.17 -4.94 -7.16
N ALA A 158 4.34 -5.22 -8.17
CA ALA A 158 3.98 -6.58 -8.58
C ALA A 158 5.19 -7.37 -9.08
N VAL A 159 6.00 -6.78 -9.96
CA VAL A 159 7.18 -7.45 -10.54
C VAL A 159 8.22 -7.75 -9.47
N THR A 160 8.53 -6.78 -8.61
CA THR A 160 9.53 -6.94 -7.55
C THR A 160 9.07 -7.92 -6.46
N SER A 161 7.80 -7.86 -6.08
CA SER A 161 7.13 -8.84 -5.22
C SER A 161 7.19 -10.26 -5.79
N ALA A 162 6.94 -10.43 -7.10
CA ALA A 162 6.98 -11.73 -7.74
C ALA A 162 8.38 -12.36 -7.69
N PHE A 163 9.44 -11.57 -7.92
CA PHE A 163 10.82 -12.05 -7.77
C PHE A 163 11.12 -12.48 -6.33
N PHE A 164 10.69 -11.68 -5.34
CA PHE A 164 10.87 -12.00 -3.93
C PHE A 164 10.15 -13.28 -3.50
N CYS A 165 8.90 -13.45 -3.93
CA CYS A 165 8.15 -14.66 -3.67
C CYS A 165 8.76 -15.88 -4.35
N ARG A 166 9.23 -15.75 -5.60
CA ARG A 166 9.87 -16.86 -6.34
C ARG A 166 11.06 -17.41 -5.56
N ASP A 167 11.93 -16.54 -5.06
CA ASP A 167 13.14 -16.96 -4.38
C ASP A 167 12.82 -17.49 -2.97
N SER A 168 11.85 -16.89 -2.28
CA SER A 168 11.32 -17.39 -0.99
C SER A 168 10.72 -18.80 -1.14
N LEU A 169 9.98 -19.06 -2.22
CA LEU A 169 9.34 -20.35 -2.50
C LEU A 169 10.35 -21.46 -2.84
N ARG A 170 11.52 -21.08 -3.36
CA ARG A 170 12.62 -22.00 -3.71
C ARG A 170 13.57 -22.29 -2.55
N SER A 171 13.45 -21.59 -1.43
CA SER A 171 14.27 -21.84 -0.24
C SER A 171 14.12 -23.27 0.28
N ASP A 172 15.23 -23.87 0.69
CA ASP A 172 15.27 -25.18 1.36
C ASP A 172 14.62 -25.14 2.75
N ASN A 173 14.67 -23.97 3.41
CA ASN A 173 14.01 -23.79 4.70
C ASN A 173 12.48 -23.75 4.53
N PRO A 174 11.72 -24.70 5.14
CA PRO A 174 10.27 -24.79 5.00
C PRO A 174 9.53 -23.57 5.57
N LYS A 175 10.11 -22.90 6.57
CA LYS A 175 9.55 -21.67 7.16
C LYS A 175 9.55 -20.52 6.15
N ILE A 176 10.68 -20.32 5.45
CA ILE A 176 10.82 -19.29 4.41
C ILE A 176 9.89 -19.60 3.24
N ARG A 177 9.78 -20.87 2.86
CA ARG A 177 8.85 -21.31 1.80
C ARG A 177 7.39 -21.00 2.16
N LEU A 178 6.99 -21.24 3.40
CA LEU A 178 5.63 -20.92 3.87
C LEU A 178 5.39 -19.41 3.90
N LYS A 179 6.36 -18.63 4.38
CA LYS A 179 6.33 -17.15 4.31
C LYS A 179 6.12 -16.67 2.86
N GLY A 180 6.89 -17.21 1.92
CA GLY A 180 6.76 -16.91 0.48
C GLY A 180 5.37 -17.19 -0.10
N ARG A 181 4.67 -18.24 0.37
CA ARG A 181 3.28 -18.53 -0.04
C ARG A 181 2.31 -17.48 0.45
N PHE A 182 2.39 -17.10 1.73
CA PHE A 182 1.54 -16.04 2.30
C PHE A 182 1.79 -14.69 1.61
N LEU A 183 3.04 -14.36 1.32
CA LEU A 183 3.39 -13.14 0.59
C LEU A 183 2.83 -13.14 -0.82
N LEU A 184 2.97 -14.25 -1.57
CA LEU A 184 2.42 -14.34 -2.91
C LEU A 184 0.90 -14.14 -2.91
N LEU A 185 0.18 -14.78 -1.97
CA LEU A 185 -1.25 -14.56 -1.78
C LEU A 185 -1.53 -13.09 -1.45
N ALA A 186 -0.83 -12.52 -0.47
CA ALA A 186 -1.00 -11.12 -0.07
C ALA A 186 -0.87 -10.16 -1.25
N PHE A 187 0.14 -10.33 -2.10
CA PHE A 187 0.36 -9.47 -3.26
C PHE A 187 -0.73 -9.61 -4.31
N ILE A 188 -1.15 -10.84 -4.63
CA ILE A 188 -2.26 -11.08 -5.56
C ILE A 188 -3.55 -10.47 -5.02
N THR A 189 -3.88 -10.75 -3.76
CA THR A 189 -5.07 -10.21 -3.09
C THR A 189 -5.04 -8.68 -3.03
N TYR A 190 -3.88 -8.08 -2.73
CA TYR A 190 -3.70 -6.63 -2.69
C TYR A 190 -3.89 -5.98 -4.07
N ILE A 191 -3.28 -6.54 -5.12
CA ILE A 191 -3.43 -6.04 -6.49
C ILE A 191 -4.89 -6.13 -6.94
N ILE A 192 -5.57 -7.25 -6.69
CA ILE A 192 -7.00 -7.41 -6.97
C ILE A 192 -7.80 -6.35 -6.20
N GLY A 193 -7.53 -6.19 -4.90
CA GLY A 193 -8.17 -5.17 -4.07
C GLY A 193 -7.99 -3.75 -4.64
N GLY A 194 -6.77 -3.36 -4.98
CA GLY A 194 -6.45 -2.05 -5.56
C GLY A 194 -7.12 -1.81 -6.91
N ILE A 195 -7.15 -2.82 -7.80
CA ILE A 195 -7.87 -2.75 -9.07
C ILE A 195 -9.37 -2.57 -8.83
N LEU A 196 -9.95 -3.33 -7.91
CA LEU A 196 -11.37 -3.20 -7.59
C LEU A 196 -11.70 -1.82 -7.01
N GLU A 197 -10.82 -1.24 -6.18
CA GLU A 197 -10.99 0.12 -5.63
C GLU A 197 -10.99 1.21 -6.72
N ALA A 198 -10.26 1.03 -7.82
CA ALA A 198 -10.25 1.97 -8.93
C ALA A 198 -11.62 2.10 -9.63
N PHE A 199 -12.47 1.08 -9.54
CA PHE A 199 -13.82 1.12 -10.11
C PHE A 199 -14.82 1.78 -9.16
N TYR A 200 -15.59 2.73 -9.69
CA TYR A 200 -16.73 3.29 -8.96
C TYR A 200 -17.76 2.19 -8.63
N THR A 201 -18.30 2.22 -7.41
CA THR A 201 -19.20 1.18 -6.93
C THR A 201 -20.24 1.79 -6.00
N PRO A 202 -21.49 2.00 -6.46
CA PRO A 202 -22.56 2.54 -5.63
C PRO A 202 -23.24 1.47 -4.74
N PHE A 203 -22.85 0.19 -4.85
CA PHE A 203 -23.50 -0.91 -4.15
C PHE A 203 -22.73 -1.30 -2.87
N ILE A 204 -23.41 -1.27 -1.73
CA ILE A 204 -22.86 -1.62 -0.40
C ILE A 204 -22.21 -3.01 -0.40
N PHE A 205 -22.84 -4.00 -1.03
CA PHE A 205 -22.33 -5.37 -1.11
C PHE A 205 -20.93 -5.44 -1.73
N MET A 206 -20.71 -4.70 -2.81
CA MET A 206 -19.42 -4.68 -3.50
C MET A 206 -18.38 -3.89 -2.70
N ILE A 207 -18.78 -2.84 -1.96
CA ILE A 207 -17.88 -2.17 -0.99
C ILE A 207 -17.39 -3.18 0.07
N ILE A 208 -18.29 -4.01 0.62
CA ILE A 208 -17.92 -5.04 1.59
C ILE A 208 -16.89 -6.01 1.00
N ILE A 209 -17.11 -6.49 -0.22
CA ILE A 209 -16.17 -7.41 -0.89
C ILE A 209 -14.79 -6.77 -1.03
N LYS A 210 -14.70 -5.52 -1.52
CA LYS A 210 -13.41 -4.84 -1.67
C LYS A 210 -12.67 -4.70 -0.34
N ARG A 211 -13.39 -4.37 0.74
CA ARG A 211 -12.84 -4.23 2.08
C ARG A 211 -12.35 -5.56 2.65
N LEU A 212 -13.12 -6.64 2.46
CA LEU A 212 -12.69 -7.98 2.89
C LEU A 212 -11.42 -8.41 2.14
N ILE A 213 -11.35 -8.21 0.83
CA ILE A 213 -10.16 -8.54 0.03
C ILE A 213 -8.93 -7.79 0.54
N THR A 214 -9.04 -6.47 0.73
CA THR A 214 -7.90 -5.63 1.17
C THR A 214 -7.48 -5.90 2.63
N ILE A 215 -8.42 -6.24 3.51
CA ILE A 215 -8.13 -6.68 4.88
C ILE A 215 -7.44 -8.06 4.88
N ILE A 216 -7.94 -9.00 4.07
CA ILE A 216 -7.33 -10.33 3.92
C ILE A 216 -5.89 -10.18 3.42
N ALA A 217 -5.65 -9.35 2.41
CA ALA A 217 -4.29 -9.05 1.93
C ALA A 217 -3.37 -8.56 3.05
N SER A 218 -3.87 -7.71 3.96
CA SER A 218 -3.10 -7.21 5.11
C SER A 218 -2.76 -8.30 6.12
N ILE A 219 -3.68 -9.23 6.36
CA ILE A 219 -3.46 -10.38 7.25
C ILE A 219 -2.45 -11.34 6.63
N GLU A 220 -2.60 -11.65 5.34
CA GLU A 220 -1.67 -12.47 4.57
C GLU A 220 -0.26 -11.87 4.57
N PHE A 221 -0.15 -10.55 4.39
CA PHE A 221 1.13 -9.83 4.43
C PHE A 221 1.80 -9.95 5.81
N TYR A 222 1.02 -9.79 6.89
CA TYR A 222 1.50 -10.00 8.26
C TYR A 222 2.04 -11.42 8.46
N PHE A 223 1.32 -12.44 8.00
CA PHE A 223 1.78 -13.84 8.08
C PHE A 223 3.01 -14.09 7.21
N GLY A 224 3.08 -13.44 6.06
CA GLY A 224 4.20 -13.51 5.14
C GLY A 224 5.52 -13.04 5.75
N PHE A 225 5.53 -11.92 6.47
CA PHE A 225 6.76 -11.40 7.08
C PHE A 225 7.04 -11.96 8.48
N ILE A 226 6.03 -12.03 9.35
CA ILE A 226 6.23 -12.41 10.75
C ILE A 226 6.11 -13.91 10.95
N LEU A 227 5.13 -14.55 10.30
CA LEU A 227 4.73 -15.95 10.51
C LEU A 227 4.62 -16.32 12.00
N PRO A 228 3.50 -15.99 12.67
CA PRO A 228 3.30 -16.32 14.08
C PRO A 228 3.44 -17.82 14.34
N GLU A 229 4.00 -18.19 15.50
CA GLU A 229 4.27 -19.60 15.86
C GLU A 229 3.04 -20.51 15.73
N ARG A 230 1.85 -20.02 16.07
CA ARG A 230 0.60 -20.79 15.93
C ARG A 230 0.31 -21.14 14.47
N VAL A 231 0.54 -20.19 13.56
CA VAL A 231 0.35 -20.40 12.11
C VAL A 231 1.44 -21.32 11.59
N GLU A 232 2.68 -21.11 12.01
CA GLU A 232 3.81 -21.98 11.65
C GLU A 232 3.55 -23.44 12.05
N LYS A 233 3.19 -23.70 13.32
CA LYS A 233 2.89 -25.05 13.82
C LYS A 233 1.69 -25.67 13.12
N PHE A 234 0.65 -24.90 12.83
CA PHE A 234 -0.53 -25.39 12.13
C PHE A 234 -0.19 -25.90 10.71
N PHE A 235 0.62 -25.17 9.95
CA PHE A 235 0.95 -25.54 8.57
C PHE A 235 2.13 -26.51 8.45
N LEU A 236 3.15 -26.38 9.30
CA LEU A 236 4.36 -27.22 9.24
C LEU A 236 4.27 -28.46 10.15
N LYS A 237 3.18 -28.61 10.92
CA LYS A 237 2.95 -29.73 11.86
C LYS A 237 4.13 -29.97 12.82
N THR A 238 4.88 -28.92 13.12
CA THR A 238 5.99 -28.97 14.07
C THR A 238 5.39 -29.01 15.48
N LYS A 239 5.71 -30.05 16.27
CA LYS A 239 5.27 -30.17 17.66
C LYS A 239 5.81 -29.00 18.50
#